data_AF-A0A968XFQ7-F1
#
_entry.id   AF-A0A968XFQ7-F1
#
_cell.length_a   1.000
_cell.length_b   1.000
_cell.length_c   1.000
_cell.angle_alpha   90.00
_cell.angle_beta   90.00
_cell.angle_gamma   90.00
#
_symmetry.space_group_name_H-M   'P 1'
#
loop_
_entity.id
_entity.type
_entity.pdbx_description
1 polymer ?
#
loop_
_entity_poly.entity_id
_entity_poly.type
_entity_poly.pdbx_seq_one_letter_code
_entity_poly.pdbx_strand_id
1 'polypeptide(L)'
;MTYKFLFAGLSSISMVIAASAASAQTALEAGFENPPPDAKPGTWFHVMSGNMTKEGITLDMESMARVGIGHVTMFHVTQGIPIGRVKFASPEHIALVAHAASEAKRLGITFGIHNTDGWTSSGGPWITPEMSMKRVVWSEAVVKGGQLVTILPKPPHMHGYYQDIATIAYPAQTGDILDQALTMRITGTGAAFNPAIVTDRLHDVSTMVEVEGTEAALTVDLGKPAHIAHADVLLGNWTSPTLQISRSDDGKNWIPVADMVKSRSGKSETTATSNWAPVPARFFRISSSAEFKVTELRFSATPRLDDFYSLTTLSNDKEQTNTGLNSIGRDPFKNASELAVIDPAKIIDLTKSMRPGGTLKTKLPKGEWTILRVGYTTTGAVNVPASQEGTGLEVDKFSKAATERHYNAYMRKVVDAARAIRPDAFDRTIIDSYEVGGQNWTQGYEAHFQEATGQNIIRHLPIYTGRLVGGIAESKAFINSIRNLNSKLMVDNYFGHFTKLAHIDKLKVYIEAYGFGPFSDVDAGKYADIPMGEFWLARPNEQLSAMISAGHIYGRKEIAAEALPHCRR
;
A
#
# COMPACT_ATOMS: atom_id res chain seq x y z
N MET A 1 60.85 -33.96 -28.99
CA MET A 1 60.04 -34.81 -28.07
C MET A 1 58.80 -34.11 -27.53
N THR A 2 58.42 -32.92 -28.04
CA THR A 2 57.49 -31.99 -27.38
C THR A 2 56.09 -31.92 -27.99
N TYR A 3 55.84 -32.50 -29.17
CA TYR A 3 54.51 -32.48 -29.82
C TYR A 3 53.61 -33.68 -29.50
N LYS A 4 54.17 -34.80 -29.02
CA LYS A 4 53.37 -35.99 -28.63
C LYS A 4 52.59 -35.80 -27.32
N PHE A 5 53.01 -34.88 -26.46
CA PHE A 5 52.31 -34.61 -25.19
C PHE A 5 51.08 -33.70 -25.34
N LEU A 6 51.05 -32.78 -26.32
CA LEU A 6 49.89 -31.91 -26.55
C LEU A 6 48.67 -32.66 -27.14
N PHE A 7 48.88 -33.60 -28.06
CA PHE A 7 47.78 -34.39 -28.66
C PHE A 7 47.18 -35.40 -27.69
N ALA A 8 47.99 -36.00 -26.81
CA ALA A 8 47.50 -36.87 -25.74
C ALA A 8 46.67 -36.08 -24.71
N GLY A 9 47.07 -34.85 -24.38
CA GLY A 9 46.31 -33.96 -23.47
C GLY A 9 44.94 -33.55 -24.01
N LEU A 10 44.84 -33.17 -25.29
CA LEU A 10 43.57 -32.79 -25.94
C LEU A 10 42.58 -33.96 -26.08
N SER A 11 43.06 -35.17 -26.40
CA SER A 11 42.21 -36.36 -26.47
C SER A 11 41.69 -36.79 -25.09
N SER A 12 42.53 -36.65 -24.06
CA SER A 12 42.16 -36.91 -22.66
C SER A 12 41.11 -35.92 -22.15
N ILE A 13 41.25 -34.63 -22.48
CA ILE A 13 40.28 -33.59 -22.12
C ILE A 13 38.93 -33.84 -22.82
N SER A 14 38.91 -34.22 -24.10
CA SER A 14 37.68 -34.54 -24.83
C SER A 14 36.98 -35.80 -24.29
N MET A 15 37.71 -36.84 -23.88
CA MET A 15 37.13 -38.03 -23.23
C MET A 15 36.54 -37.71 -21.85
N VAL A 16 37.21 -36.86 -21.06
CA VAL A 16 36.70 -36.42 -19.75
C VAL A 16 35.43 -35.59 -19.92
N ILE A 17 35.38 -34.70 -20.92
CA ILE A 17 34.17 -33.92 -21.24
C ILE A 17 33.02 -34.85 -21.67
N ALA A 18 33.27 -35.81 -22.58
CA ALA A 18 32.23 -36.75 -23.03
C ALA A 18 31.71 -37.67 -21.92
N ALA A 19 32.59 -38.18 -21.05
CA ALA A 19 32.21 -38.98 -19.89
C ALA A 19 31.42 -38.17 -18.85
N SER A 20 31.78 -36.90 -18.64
CA SER A 20 31.03 -36.00 -17.76
C SER A 20 29.63 -35.68 -18.31
N ALA A 21 29.50 -35.52 -19.62
CA ALA A 21 28.21 -35.29 -20.28
C ALA A 21 27.30 -36.54 -20.22
N ALA A 22 27.85 -37.74 -20.46
CA ALA A 22 27.11 -39.00 -20.33
C ALA A 22 26.66 -39.25 -18.88
N SER A 23 27.52 -38.96 -17.90
CA SER A 23 27.17 -39.07 -16.47
C SER A 23 26.10 -38.05 -16.05
N ALA A 24 26.16 -36.82 -16.58
CA ALA A 24 25.16 -35.78 -16.32
C ALA A 24 23.80 -36.16 -16.95
N GLN A 25 23.84 -36.75 -18.14
CA GLN A 25 22.67 -37.27 -18.83
C GLN A 25 21.99 -38.37 -18.01
N THR A 26 22.74 -39.41 -17.60
CA THR A 26 22.21 -40.50 -16.75
C THR A 26 21.65 -40.00 -15.43
N ALA A 27 22.26 -38.99 -14.82
CA ALA A 27 21.74 -38.36 -13.60
C ALA A 27 20.42 -37.60 -13.84
N LEU A 28 20.27 -36.93 -15.00
CA LEU A 28 19.05 -36.23 -15.38
C LEU A 28 17.91 -37.21 -15.65
N GLU A 29 18.18 -38.32 -16.35
CA GLU A 29 17.18 -39.37 -16.61
C GLU A 29 16.72 -40.02 -15.30
N ALA A 30 17.65 -40.40 -14.43
CA ALA A 30 17.32 -40.97 -13.12
C ALA A 30 16.52 -39.99 -12.25
N GLY A 31 16.86 -38.69 -12.29
CA GLY A 31 16.12 -37.64 -11.59
C GLY A 31 14.77 -37.30 -12.23
N PHE A 32 14.57 -37.58 -13.51
CA PHE A 32 13.27 -37.43 -14.16
C PHE A 32 12.33 -38.59 -13.84
N GLU A 33 12.84 -39.82 -13.83
CA GLU A 33 12.09 -41.01 -13.42
C GLU A 33 11.76 -40.99 -11.92
N ASN A 34 12.67 -40.47 -11.10
CA ASN A 34 12.52 -40.35 -9.65
C ASN A 34 12.78 -38.89 -9.22
N PRO A 35 11.83 -37.97 -9.43
CA PRO A 35 11.98 -36.57 -9.08
C PRO A 35 12.40 -36.37 -7.62
N PRO A 36 13.39 -35.51 -7.36
CA PRO A 36 13.81 -35.20 -6.00
C PRO A 36 12.69 -34.48 -5.22
N PRO A 37 12.72 -34.47 -3.88
CA PRO A 37 11.66 -33.87 -3.07
C PRO A 37 11.38 -32.39 -3.35
N ASP A 38 12.37 -31.63 -3.81
CA ASP A 38 12.26 -30.21 -4.20
C ASP A 38 11.59 -30.00 -5.57
N ALA A 39 11.43 -31.05 -6.39
CA ALA A 39 10.65 -31.01 -7.63
C ALA A 39 9.14 -31.22 -7.40
N LYS A 40 8.73 -31.59 -6.19
CA LYS A 40 7.31 -31.82 -5.86
C LYS A 40 6.55 -30.50 -5.79
N PRO A 41 5.27 -30.46 -6.23
CA PRO A 41 4.44 -29.28 -6.09
C PRO A 41 4.11 -28.99 -4.62
N GLY A 42 3.81 -27.72 -4.35
CA GLY A 42 3.22 -27.28 -3.09
C GLY A 42 1.72 -27.08 -3.19
N THR A 43 1.08 -26.86 -2.04
CA THR A 43 -0.31 -26.40 -1.96
C THR A 43 -0.51 -25.38 -0.84
N TRP A 44 -1.44 -24.46 -1.03
CA TRP A 44 -1.95 -23.63 0.07
C TRP A 44 -3.00 -24.41 0.85
N PHE A 45 -2.94 -24.30 2.17
CA PHE A 45 -3.89 -24.93 3.09
C PHE A 45 -4.61 -23.86 3.90
N HIS A 46 -5.80 -23.49 3.45
CA HIS A 46 -6.61 -22.48 4.10
C HIS A 46 -7.42 -23.08 5.26
N VAL A 47 -7.12 -22.64 6.47
CA VAL A 47 -7.95 -22.86 7.65
C VAL A 47 -9.08 -21.83 7.63
N MET A 48 -10.28 -22.30 7.31
CA MET A 48 -11.44 -21.44 7.09
C MET A 48 -12.18 -21.11 8.39
N SER A 49 -12.29 -19.82 8.71
CA SER A 49 -13.09 -19.25 9.80
C SER A 49 -12.86 -19.93 11.16
N GLY A 50 -11.63 -20.34 11.48
CA GLY A 50 -11.32 -21.02 12.76
C GLY A 50 -11.82 -22.46 12.86
N ASN A 51 -12.24 -23.08 11.75
CA ASN A 51 -12.64 -24.48 11.69
C ASN A 51 -11.41 -25.36 11.44
N MET A 52 -10.78 -25.82 12.51
CA MET A 52 -9.64 -26.74 12.45
C MET A 52 -9.67 -27.72 13.63
N THR A 53 -9.24 -28.96 13.39
CA THR A 53 -9.10 -29.99 14.43
C THR A 53 -7.80 -30.76 14.22
N LYS A 54 -7.28 -31.35 15.29
CA LYS A 54 -6.08 -32.19 15.25
C LYS A 54 -6.23 -33.37 14.27
N GLU A 55 -7.39 -34.02 14.31
CA GLU A 55 -7.73 -35.17 13.45
C GLU A 55 -7.80 -34.78 11.98
N GLY A 56 -8.52 -33.69 11.65
CA GLY A 56 -8.62 -33.20 10.26
C GLY A 56 -7.27 -32.84 9.69
N ILE A 57 -6.43 -32.12 10.45
CA ILE A 57 -5.06 -31.77 10.06
C ILE A 57 -4.23 -33.02 9.73
N THR A 58 -4.29 -34.06 10.57
CA THR A 58 -3.57 -35.32 10.30
C THR A 58 -4.06 -35.98 9.01
N LEU A 59 -5.38 -36.10 8.83
CA LEU A 59 -5.96 -36.72 7.64
C LEU A 59 -5.63 -35.96 6.35
N ASP A 60 -5.67 -34.62 6.40
CA ASP A 60 -5.33 -33.76 5.27
C ASP A 60 -3.85 -33.90 4.89
N MET A 61 -2.94 -33.85 5.87
CA MET A 61 -1.50 -34.01 5.62
C MET A 61 -1.16 -35.39 5.06
N GLU A 62 -1.79 -36.45 5.57
CA GLU A 62 -1.63 -37.81 5.03
C GLU A 62 -2.16 -37.91 3.60
N SER A 63 -3.26 -37.22 3.29
CA SER A 63 -3.79 -37.13 1.93
C SER A 63 -2.83 -36.43 0.97
N MET A 64 -2.29 -35.28 1.39
CA MET A 64 -1.29 -34.53 0.64
C MET A 64 -0.03 -35.37 0.38
N ALA A 65 0.45 -36.11 1.40
CA ALA A 65 1.58 -37.02 1.25
C ALA A 65 1.32 -38.14 0.24
N ARG A 66 0.13 -38.77 0.29
CA ARG A 66 -0.26 -39.85 -0.63
C ARG A 66 -0.26 -39.41 -2.09
N VAL A 67 -0.68 -38.18 -2.38
CA VAL A 67 -0.74 -37.65 -3.75
C VAL A 67 0.53 -36.91 -4.19
N GLY A 68 1.58 -36.92 -3.36
CA GLY A 68 2.90 -36.43 -3.73
C GLY A 68 3.14 -34.93 -3.53
N ILE A 69 2.34 -34.24 -2.71
CA ILE A 69 2.64 -32.86 -2.29
C ILE A 69 3.93 -32.84 -1.46
N GLY A 70 4.86 -31.95 -1.80
CA GLY A 70 6.13 -31.79 -1.09
C GLY A 70 6.18 -30.57 -0.17
N HIS A 71 5.24 -29.64 -0.34
CA HIS A 71 5.21 -28.39 0.41
C HIS A 71 3.78 -27.94 0.74
N VAL A 72 3.57 -27.44 1.97
CA VAL A 72 2.32 -26.82 2.39
C VAL A 72 2.58 -25.45 3.01
N THR A 73 1.86 -24.44 2.53
CA THR A 73 1.77 -23.12 3.19
C THR A 73 0.37 -22.95 3.77
N MET A 74 0.27 -22.83 5.09
CA MET A 74 -1.01 -22.65 5.77
C MET A 74 -1.37 -21.16 5.89
N PHE A 75 -2.61 -20.85 5.55
CA PHE A 75 -3.24 -19.54 5.71
C PHE A 75 -4.41 -19.66 6.68
N HIS A 76 -4.67 -18.61 7.45
CA HIS A 76 -5.89 -18.49 8.23
C HIS A 76 -6.77 -17.46 7.54
N VAL A 77 -8.00 -17.82 7.18
CA VAL A 77 -8.89 -16.97 6.39
C VAL A 77 -10.29 -17.03 6.98
N THR A 78 -10.89 -15.89 7.27
CA THR A 78 -12.28 -15.82 7.76
C THR A 78 -13.18 -15.31 6.66
N GLN A 79 -13.88 -16.23 5.97
CA GLN A 79 -14.75 -15.85 4.86
C GLN A 79 -15.84 -16.89 4.59
N GLY A 80 -17.07 -16.42 4.36
CA GLY A 80 -18.12 -17.16 3.66
C GLY A 80 -18.72 -18.39 4.37
N ILE A 81 -18.22 -18.79 5.55
CA ILE A 81 -18.70 -19.93 6.33
C ILE A 81 -18.83 -19.60 7.83
N PRO A 82 -19.62 -20.36 8.60
CA PRO A 82 -19.76 -20.15 10.04
C PRO A 82 -18.43 -20.16 10.81
N ILE A 83 -18.33 -19.28 11.81
CA ILE A 83 -17.16 -19.15 12.67
C ILE A 83 -17.02 -20.37 13.58
N GLY A 84 -15.87 -21.03 13.49
CA GLY A 84 -15.45 -22.15 14.33
C GLY A 84 -15.02 -21.71 15.73
N ARG A 85 -14.62 -22.68 16.55
CA ARG A 85 -14.29 -22.44 17.96
C ARG A 85 -12.86 -21.96 18.20
N VAL A 86 -11.94 -22.27 17.28
CA VAL A 86 -10.52 -22.00 17.44
C VAL A 86 -10.25 -20.54 17.07
N LYS A 87 -9.89 -19.74 18.07
CA LYS A 87 -9.57 -18.32 17.90
C LYS A 87 -8.15 -18.13 17.44
N PHE A 88 -7.94 -17.27 16.45
CA PHE A 88 -6.61 -16.96 15.92
C PHE A 88 -5.65 -16.49 17.03
N ALA A 89 -4.38 -16.93 16.95
CA ALA A 89 -3.31 -16.66 17.91
C ALA A 89 -3.58 -17.05 19.39
N SER A 90 -4.66 -17.80 19.66
CA SER A 90 -4.89 -18.41 20.97
C SER A 90 -3.91 -19.56 21.24
N PRO A 91 -3.72 -20.00 22.50
CA PRO A 91 -2.90 -21.17 22.81
C PRO A 91 -3.34 -22.44 22.07
N GLU A 92 -4.65 -22.63 21.89
CA GLU A 92 -5.21 -23.77 21.13
C GLU A 92 -4.85 -23.68 19.64
N HIS A 93 -5.01 -22.51 19.03
CA HIS A 93 -4.62 -22.26 17.64
C HIS A 93 -3.14 -22.54 17.41
N ILE A 94 -2.27 -21.95 18.23
CA ILE A 94 -0.81 -22.14 18.13
C ILE A 94 -0.44 -23.63 18.30
N ALA A 95 -1.08 -24.34 19.23
CA ALA A 95 -0.85 -25.76 19.42
C ALA A 95 -1.27 -26.61 18.19
N LEU A 96 -2.37 -26.25 17.52
CA LEU A 96 -2.80 -26.93 16.30
C LEU A 96 -1.90 -26.63 15.10
N VAL A 97 -1.41 -25.40 14.95
CA VAL A 97 -0.40 -25.07 13.92
C VAL A 97 0.91 -25.83 14.17
N ALA A 98 1.33 -25.94 15.43
CA ALA A 98 2.48 -26.74 15.83
C ALA A 98 2.26 -28.25 15.55
N HIS A 99 1.04 -28.77 15.74
CA HIS A 99 0.68 -30.13 15.33
C HIS A 99 0.77 -30.31 13.81
N ALA A 100 0.24 -29.36 13.02
CA ALA A 100 0.34 -29.40 11.55
C ALA A 100 1.79 -29.44 11.08
N ALA A 101 2.66 -28.60 11.66
CA ALA A 101 4.08 -28.59 11.40
C ALA A 101 4.75 -29.95 11.72
N SER A 102 4.40 -30.55 12.86
CA SER A 102 4.90 -31.88 13.26
C SER A 102 4.44 -32.99 12.30
N GLU A 103 3.19 -32.96 11.85
CA GLU A 103 2.64 -33.95 10.92
C GLU A 103 3.25 -33.81 9.52
N ALA A 104 3.38 -32.59 9.00
CA ALA A 104 4.08 -32.33 7.75
C ALA A 104 5.49 -32.90 7.79
N LYS A 105 6.23 -32.62 8.87
CA LYS A 105 7.57 -33.18 9.06
C LYS A 105 7.60 -34.70 9.19
N ARG A 106 6.59 -35.32 9.82
CA ARG A 106 6.48 -36.79 9.94
C ARG A 106 6.34 -37.43 8.56
N LEU A 107 5.70 -36.74 7.63
CA LEU A 107 5.37 -37.20 6.29
C LEU A 107 6.37 -36.74 5.21
N GLY A 108 7.44 -36.02 5.61
CA GLY A 108 8.43 -35.50 4.65
C GLY A 108 7.92 -34.34 3.80
N ILE A 109 6.92 -33.61 4.29
CA ILE A 109 6.38 -32.39 3.68
C ILE A 109 7.03 -31.19 4.36
N THR A 110 7.50 -30.23 3.57
CA THR A 110 7.99 -28.95 4.11
C THR A 110 6.84 -28.02 4.46
N PHE A 111 6.92 -27.33 5.59
CA PHE A 111 5.78 -26.55 6.12
C PHE A 111 6.12 -25.08 6.32
N GLY A 112 5.15 -24.22 6.02
CA GLY A 112 5.20 -22.80 6.33
C GLY A 112 3.82 -22.20 6.60
N ILE A 113 3.81 -20.95 7.05
CA ILE A 113 2.58 -20.18 7.31
C ILE A 113 2.71 -18.76 6.75
N HIS A 114 1.55 -18.17 6.45
CA HIS A 114 1.43 -16.73 6.25
C HIS A 114 1.67 -15.95 7.54
N ASN A 115 2.27 -14.77 7.42
CA ASN A 115 2.79 -14.00 8.54
C ASN A 115 1.72 -13.36 9.44
N THR A 116 0.44 -13.45 9.07
CA THR A 116 -0.69 -12.97 9.85
C THR A 116 -2.00 -13.70 9.49
N ASP A 117 -3.09 -13.33 10.16
CA ASP A 117 -4.45 -13.74 9.82
C ASP A 117 -4.94 -13.03 8.55
N GLY A 118 -5.74 -13.72 7.73
CA GLY A 118 -6.00 -13.34 6.35
C GLY A 118 -4.85 -13.73 5.41
N TRP A 119 -4.92 -13.20 4.19
CA TRP A 119 -3.92 -13.45 3.15
C TRP A 119 -3.01 -12.25 2.90
N THR A 120 -3.41 -11.02 3.25
CA THR A 120 -2.58 -9.81 3.01
C THR A 120 -2.61 -8.87 4.23
N SER A 121 -1.51 -8.22 4.64
CA SER A 121 -0.10 -8.38 4.24
C SER A 121 0.82 -8.53 5.46
N SER A 122 0.59 -7.74 6.53
CA SER A 122 1.29 -7.81 7.83
C SER A 122 0.59 -6.94 8.90
N GLY A 123 -0.72 -7.14 9.09
CA GLY A 123 -1.52 -6.47 10.13
C GLY A 123 -1.77 -7.33 11.36
N GLY A 124 -2.31 -6.74 12.43
CA GLY A 124 -2.79 -7.49 13.59
C GLY A 124 -3.08 -6.60 14.80
N PRO A 125 -3.80 -7.10 15.82
CA PRO A 125 -4.25 -6.31 16.98
C PRO A 125 -3.10 -5.78 17.86
N TRP A 126 -1.88 -6.26 17.65
CA TRP A 126 -0.67 -5.82 18.35
C TRP A 126 0.00 -4.58 17.74
N ILE A 127 -0.52 -4.07 16.62
CA ILE A 127 -0.04 -2.86 15.94
C ILE A 127 -0.86 -1.65 16.41
N THR A 128 -0.20 -0.71 17.06
CA THR A 128 -0.83 0.56 17.47
C THR A 128 -0.82 1.57 16.30
N PRO A 129 -1.62 2.65 16.35
CA PRO A 129 -1.57 3.72 15.35
C PRO A 129 -0.17 4.34 15.14
N GLU A 130 0.66 4.40 16.18
CA GLU A 130 2.05 4.85 16.13
C GLU A 130 2.94 3.90 15.30
N MET A 131 2.59 2.61 15.22
CA MET A 131 3.35 1.57 14.52
C MET A 131 2.73 1.13 13.19
N SER A 132 1.60 1.72 12.78
CA SER A 132 0.93 1.39 11.52
C SER A 132 1.42 2.18 10.30
N MET A 133 1.00 1.82 9.10
CA MET A 133 1.25 2.63 7.89
C MET A 133 0.82 4.09 8.08
N LYS A 134 1.61 5.06 7.59
CA LYS A 134 1.34 6.50 7.78
C LYS A 134 1.00 7.25 6.49
N ARG A 135 0.15 8.27 6.63
CA ARG A 135 -0.15 9.24 5.57
C ARG A 135 0.07 10.67 6.03
N VAL A 136 0.58 11.50 5.13
CA VAL A 136 0.62 12.96 5.29
C VAL A 136 -0.81 13.52 5.21
N VAL A 137 -1.09 14.46 6.10
CA VAL A 137 -2.35 15.19 6.24
C VAL A 137 -2.05 16.66 6.50
N TRP A 138 -2.97 17.55 6.15
CA TRP A 138 -2.75 18.98 6.34
C TRP A 138 -4.03 19.72 6.66
N SER A 139 -3.84 20.95 7.12
CA SER A 139 -4.86 21.96 7.17
C SER A 139 -4.24 23.30 6.78
N GLU A 140 -5.07 24.21 6.27
CA GLU A 140 -4.61 25.50 5.81
C GLU A 140 -5.53 26.63 6.27
N ALA A 141 -4.96 27.83 6.37
CA ALA A 141 -5.66 29.07 6.67
C ALA A 141 -4.97 30.24 5.98
N VAL A 142 -5.76 31.17 5.44
CA VAL A 142 -5.24 32.44 4.90
C VAL A 142 -5.31 33.53 5.96
N VAL A 143 -4.20 34.25 6.14
CA VAL A 143 -4.06 35.31 7.15
C VAL A 143 -3.46 36.57 6.55
N LYS A 144 -3.75 37.71 7.17
CA LYS A 144 -3.05 38.97 6.91
C LYS A 144 -1.75 39.02 7.71
N GLY A 145 -0.70 39.52 7.07
CA GLY A 145 0.61 39.76 7.67
C GLY A 145 0.57 40.76 8.81
N GLY A 146 1.63 40.78 9.61
CA GLY A 146 1.70 41.51 10.88
C GLY A 146 1.92 40.58 12.07
N GLN A 147 1.66 41.08 13.27
CA GLN A 147 1.67 40.23 14.47
C GLN A 147 0.41 39.36 14.48
N LEU A 148 0.59 38.06 14.61
CA LEU A 148 -0.48 37.08 14.56
C LEU A 148 -0.42 36.21 15.81
N VAL A 149 -1.57 36.07 16.45
CA VAL A 149 -1.88 34.98 17.38
C VAL A 149 -3.16 34.35 16.86
N THR A 150 -3.09 33.11 16.40
CA THR A 150 -4.26 32.39 15.87
C THR A 150 -4.22 30.93 16.31
N ILE A 151 -5.37 30.27 16.27
CA ILE A 151 -5.47 28.82 16.46
C ILE A 151 -5.66 28.23 15.08
N LEU A 152 -4.71 27.41 14.63
CA LEU A 152 -4.86 26.68 13.39
C LEU A 152 -5.74 25.44 13.61
N PRO A 153 -6.59 25.09 12.63
CA PRO A 153 -7.28 23.81 12.67
C PRO A 153 -6.28 22.66 12.85
N LYS A 154 -6.69 21.61 13.56
CA LYS A 154 -5.94 20.35 13.57
C LYS A 154 -6.20 19.68 12.21
N PRO A 155 -5.15 19.20 11.52
CA PRO A 155 -5.34 18.37 10.33
C PRO A 155 -6.16 17.10 10.63
N PRO A 156 -6.66 16.44 9.57
CA PRO A 156 -7.24 15.11 9.66
C PRO A 156 -6.44 14.14 10.52
N HIS A 157 -7.13 13.29 11.28
CA HIS A 157 -6.49 12.29 12.12
C HIS A 157 -7.38 11.08 12.31
N MET A 158 -6.77 9.91 12.50
CA MET A 158 -7.47 8.64 12.61
C MET A 158 -6.98 7.86 13.82
N HIS A 159 -7.88 7.07 14.43
CA HIS A 159 -7.59 6.31 15.65
C HIS A 159 -6.99 7.16 16.77
N GLY A 160 -7.38 8.43 16.86
CA GLY A 160 -6.85 9.39 17.85
C GLY A 160 -5.38 9.78 17.65
N TYR A 161 -4.72 9.32 16.59
CA TYR A 161 -3.29 9.51 16.36
C TYR A 161 -3.01 10.63 15.36
N TYR A 162 -2.10 11.53 15.71
CA TYR A 162 -1.64 12.63 14.87
C TYR A 162 -0.30 13.16 15.37
N GLN A 163 0.60 13.51 14.46
CA GLN A 163 1.85 14.19 14.76
C GLN A 163 2.09 15.32 13.75
N ASP A 164 2.52 16.49 14.23
CA ASP A 164 2.96 17.59 13.36
C ASP A 164 4.28 17.22 12.66
N ILE A 165 4.42 17.57 11.39
CA ILE A 165 5.68 17.53 10.62
C ILE A 165 6.28 18.93 10.63
N ALA A 166 5.55 19.89 10.07
CA ALA A 166 5.97 21.28 9.98
C ALA A 166 4.76 22.20 9.83
N THR A 167 4.93 23.44 10.25
CA THR A 167 4.03 24.54 9.88
C THR A 167 4.81 25.52 9.04
N ILE A 168 4.33 25.80 7.83
CA ILE A 168 4.97 26.74 6.91
C ILE A 168 4.00 27.84 6.47
N ALA A 169 4.53 28.98 6.05
CA ALA A 169 3.75 30.04 5.42
C ALA A 169 4.37 30.45 4.09
N TYR A 170 3.52 30.74 3.10
CA TYR A 170 3.93 31.29 1.81
C TYR A 170 2.94 32.39 1.36
N PRO A 171 3.35 33.31 0.46
CA PRO A 171 2.44 34.33 -0.05
C PRO A 171 1.19 33.69 -0.64
N ALA A 172 0.01 34.11 -0.18
CA ALA A 172 -1.24 33.46 -0.52
C ALA A 172 -1.48 33.49 -2.04
N GLN A 173 -1.89 32.36 -2.59
CA GLN A 173 -2.32 32.30 -3.98
C GLN A 173 -3.77 32.78 -4.09
N THR A 174 -4.15 33.27 -5.27
CA THR A 174 -5.53 33.72 -5.51
C THR A 174 -6.55 32.64 -5.18
N GLY A 175 -6.26 31.38 -5.53
CA GLY A 175 -7.10 30.23 -5.19
C GLY A 175 -7.28 30.06 -3.68
N ASP A 176 -6.20 30.12 -2.90
CA ASP A 176 -6.25 29.96 -1.44
C ASP A 176 -7.17 31.02 -0.78
N ILE A 177 -7.08 32.26 -1.25
CA ILE A 177 -7.92 33.39 -0.75
C ILE A 177 -9.40 33.13 -1.09
N LEU A 178 -9.67 32.65 -2.31
CA LEU A 178 -11.02 32.32 -2.74
C LEU A 178 -11.60 31.15 -1.92
N ASP A 179 -10.82 30.08 -1.74
CA ASP A 179 -11.21 28.91 -0.96
C ASP A 179 -11.56 29.28 0.49
N GLN A 180 -10.75 30.10 1.14
CA GLN A 180 -10.99 30.60 2.50
C GLN A 180 -12.30 31.40 2.62
N ALA A 181 -12.74 32.06 1.55
CA ALA A 181 -13.93 32.90 1.51
C ALA A 181 -15.21 32.15 1.12
N LEU A 182 -15.11 30.88 0.74
CA LEU A 182 -16.26 30.04 0.36
C LEU A 182 -16.88 29.38 1.59
N THR A 183 -18.22 29.37 1.64
CA THR A 183 -18.98 28.54 2.57
C THR A 183 -19.77 27.55 1.74
N MET A 184 -19.32 26.30 1.74
CA MET A 184 -19.88 25.24 0.92
C MET A 184 -20.96 24.49 1.69
N ARG A 185 -22.16 24.38 1.11
CA ARG A 185 -23.21 23.49 1.62
C ARG A 185 -23.25 22.24 0.77
N ILE A 186 -23.07 21.08 1.41
CA ILE A 186 -23.06 19.78 0.74
C ILE A 186 -24.37 19.04 1.00
N THR A 187 -24.94 18.45 -0.03
CA THR A 187 -26.12 17.59 0.01
C THR A 187 -25.89 16.36 -0.85
N GLY A 188 -26.35 15.19 -0.43
CA GLY A 188 -26.29 13.95 -1.19
C GLY A 188 -27.67 13.37 -1.44
N THR A 189 -27.79 12.51 -2.45
CA THR A 189 -28.95 11.63 -2.62
C THR A 189 -28.94 10.51 -1.58
N GLY A 190 -30.13 10.04 -1.19
CA GLY A 190 -30.30 9.03 -0.14
C GLY A 190 -30.74 9.62 1.20
N ALA A 191 -31.64 8.92 1.89
CA ALA A 191 -32.22 9.41 3.15
C ALA A 191 -31.22 9.39 4.32
N ALA A 192 -30.18 8.55 4.23
CA ALA A 192 -29.14 8.39 5.24
C ALA A 192 -27.95 9.36 5.05
N PHE A 193 -27.97 10.24 4.05
CA PHE A 193 -26.84 11.12 3.78
C PHE A 193 -26.60 12.13 4.92
N ASN A 194 -25.42 12.08 5.52
CA ASN A 194 -24.97 13.02 6.55
C ASN A 194 -23.79 13.88 6.04
N PRO A 195 -24.00 15.19 5.78
CA PRO A 195 -22.93 16.08 5.31
C PRO A 195 -21.82 16.30 6.34
N ALA A 196 -22.07 16.06 7.64
CA ALA A 196 -21.05 16.20 8.67
C ALA A 196 -19.93 15.17 8.49
N ILE A 197 -20.24 13.97 8.00
CA ILE A 197 -19.25 12.91 7.77
C ILE A 197 -18.28 13.32 6.65
N VAL A 198 -18.78 13.84 5.53
CA VAL A 198 -17.90 14.18 4.39
C VAL A 198 -17.12 15.49 4.55
N THR A 199 -17.32 16.19 5.68
CA THR A 199 -16.69 17.47 5.99
C THR A 199 -16.04 17.54 7.37
N ASP A 200 -16.10 16.47 8.17
CA ASP A 200 -15.47 16.39 9.51
C ASP A 200 -13.94 16.36 9.44
N ARG A 201 -13.40 16.15 8.22
CA ARG A 201 -11.96 16.01 7.95
C ARG A 201 -11.38 14.78 8.63
N LEU A 202 -12.18 13.78 8.94
CA LEU A 202 -11.74 12.48 9.39
C LEU A 202 -11.65 11.61 8.15
N HIS A 203 -10.45 11.17 7.79
CA HIS A 203 -10.24 10.26 6.66
C HIS A 203 -10.66 8.82 7.01
N ASP A 204 -11.62 8.66 7.92
CA ASP A 204 -11.94 7.42 8.62
C ASP A 204 -12.96 6.60 7.83
N VAL A 205 -12.50 5.44 7.36
CA VAL A 205 -13.28 4.48 6.59
C VAL A 205 -14.34 3.77 7.43
N SER A 206 -14.29 3.86 8.76
CA SER A 206 -15.36 3.36 9.63
C SER A 206 -16.59 4.27 9.66
N THR A 207 -16.45 5.53 9.21
CA THR A 207 -17.51 6.54 9.16
C THR A 207 -17.74 6.97 7.72
N MET A 208 -18.26 6.08 6.87
CA MET A 208 -18.64 6.42 5.50
C MET A 208 -20.11 6.82 5.42
N VAL A 209 -20.43 7.68 4.46
CA VAL A 209 -21.82 7.94 4.07
C VAL A 209 -22.08 7.34 2.70
N GLU A 210 -23.24 6.71 2.55
CA GLU A 210 -23.72 6.18 1.28
C GLU A 210 -24.44 7.26 0.48
N VAL A 211 -24.15 7.32 -0.82
CA VAL A 211 -24.83 8.18 -1.79
C VAL A 211 -25.63 7.24 -2.68
N GLU A 212 -26.95 7.27 -2.48
CA GLU A 212 -27.87 6.23 -2.97
C GLU A 212 -28.59 6.65 -4.25
N GLY A 213 -29.15 5.66 -4.94
CA GLY A 213 -30.03 5.84 -6.10
C GLY A 213 -29.38 5.54 -7.46
N THR A 214 -30.23 5.40 -8.48
CA THR A 214 -29.83 5.11 -9.86
C THR A 214 -29.11 6.28 -10.55
N GLU A 215 -29.22 7.48 -9.97
CA GLU A 215 -28.43 8.67 -10.30
C GLU A 215 -27.88 9.26 -9.00
N ALA A 216 -27.01 8.51 -8.33
CA ALA A 216 -26.37 8.91 -7.08
C ALA A 216 -25.59 10.23 -7.29
N ALA A 217 -25.83 11.23 -6.44
CA ALA A 217 -25.24 12.55 -6.61
C ALA A 217 -24.90 13.26 -5.30
N LEU A 218 -23.70 13.84 -5.24
CA LEU A 218 -23.28 14.83 -4.25
C LEU A 218 -23.30 16.21 -4.88
N THR A 219 -24.11 17.12 -4.34
CA THR A 219 -24.22 18.51 -4.79
C THR A 219 -23.59 19.45 -3.77
N VAL A 220 -22.80 20.40 -4.26
CA VAL A 220 -22.16 21.46 -3.49
C VAL A 220 -22.74 22.80 -3.94
N ASP A 221 -23.43 23.51 -3.05
CA ASP A 221 -23.87 24.89 -3.22
C ASP A 221 -22.82 25.83 -2.62
N LEU A 222 -22.24 26.69 -3.45
CA LEU A 222 -21.27 27.70 -3.04
C LEU A 222 -21.93 28.97 -2.46
N GLY A 223 -23.27 29.04 -2.49
CA GLY A 223 -24.09 30.18 -2.06
C GLY A 223 -24.09 31.35 -3.05
N LYS A 224 -23.01 31.50 -3.83
CA LYS A 224 -22.82 32.50 -4.89
C LYS A 224 -21.97 31.90 -6.01
N PRO A 225 -22.04 32.44 -7.25
CA PRO A 225 -21.13 32.04 -8.31
C PRO A 225 -19.67 32.24 -7.90
N ALA A 226 -18.86 31.21 -8.04
CA ALA A 226 -17.43 31.25 -7.80
C ALA A 226 -16.68 30.31 -8.76
N HIS A 227 -15.39 30.56 -8.93
CA HIS A 227 -14.53 29.73 -9.77
C HIS A 227 -14.01 28.56 -8.96
N ILE A 228 -14.20 27.36 -9.48
CA ILE A 228 -13.65 26.11 -8.96
C ILE A 228 -12.85 25.45 -10.08
N ALA A 229 -11.71 24.86 -9.73
CA ALA A 229 -10.79 24.22 -10.66
C ALA A 229 -10.44 22.77 -10.28
N HIS A 230 -10.79 22.33 -9.07
CA HIS A 230 -10.42 21.03 -8.56
C HIS A 230 -11.51 20.40 -7.68
N ALA A 231 -11.61 19.08 -7.74
CA ALA A 231 -12.29 18.26 -6.74
C ALA A 231 -11.51 16.98 -6.44
N ASP A 232 -11.52 16.59 -5.17
CA ASP A 232 -11.09 15.27 -4.73
C ASP A 232 -12.06 14.65 -3.72
N VAL A 233 -12.20 13.33 -3.80
CA VAL A 233 -13.09 12.54 -2.96
C VAL A 233 -12.40 11.25 -2.51
N LEU A 234 -12.56 10.92 -1.23
CA LEU A 234 -12.11 9.65 -0.66
C LEU A 234 -13.29 8.67 -0.63
N LEU A 235 -13.14 7.55 -1.33
CA LEU A 235 -14.18 6.56 -1.60
C LEU A 235 -13.90 5.26 -0.84
N GLY A 236 -14.97 4.67 -0.34
CA GLY A 236 -14.92 3.48 0.50
C GLY A 236 -15.07 2.14 -0.20
N ASN A 237 -15.26 2.12 -1.52
CA ASN A 237 -15.50 0.89 -2.26
C ASN A 237 -14.69 0.85 -3.56
N TRP A 238 -14.04 -0.28 -3.81
CA TRP A 238 -13.24 -0.50 -5.01
C TRP A 238 -14.14 -0.62 -6.25
N THR A 239 -15.35 -1.18 -6.08
CA THR A 239 -16.35 -1.26 -7.15
C THR A 239 -17.08 0.06 -7.37
N SER A 240 -16.63 1.17 -6.77
CA SER A 240 -17.26 2.47 -6.98
C SER A 240 -17.33 2.78 -8.48
N PRO A 241 -18.48 3.27 -8.95
CA PRO A 241 -18.71 3.55 -10.37
C PRO A 241 -17.85 4.73 -10.89
N THR A 242 -17.91 4.97 -12.20
CA THR A 242 -17.29 6.17 -12.80
C THR A 242 -17.95 7.42 -12.23
N LEU A 243 -17.16 8.39 -11.77
CA LEU A 243 -17.66 9.65 -11.23
C LEU A 243 -17.45 10.78 -12.24
N GLN A 244 -18.47 11.61 -12.40
CA GLN A 244 -18.44 12.77 -13.30
C GLN A 244 -18.73 14.05 -12.52
N ILE A 245 -18.00 15.11 -12.86
CA ILE A 245 -18.23 16.47 -12.37
C ILE A 245 -19.12 17.22 -13.35
N SER A 246 -20.17 17.85 -12.83
CA SER A 246 -21.03 18.79 -13.55
C SER A 246 -21.17 20.09 -12.77
N ARG A 247 -21.52 21.17 -13.45
CA ARG A 247 -21.81 22.49 -12.86
C ARG A 247 -23.22 22.95 -13.18
N SER A 248 -23.74 23.87 -12.38
CA SER A 248 -25.02 24.52 -12.62
C SER A 248 -25.06 25.92 -12.02
N ASP A 249 -25.76 26.84 -12.68
CA ASP A 249 -26.03 28.19 -12.15
C ASP A 249 -27.32 28.24 -11.31
N ASP A 250 -28.27 27.34 -11.57
CA ASP A 250 -29.61 27.32 -10.98
C ASP A 250 -29.91 26.07 -10.13
N GLY A 251 -29.00 25.10 -10.10
CA GLY A 251 -29.13 23.82 -9.39
C GLY A 251 -30.04 22.82 -10.09
N LYS A 252 -30.51 23.12 -11.31
CA LYS A 252 -31.46 22.32 -12.08
C LYS A 252 -30.87 21.87 -13.41
N ASN A 253 -30.26 22.79 -14.14
CA ASN A 253 -29.64 22.53 -15.43
C ASN A 253 -28.15 22.23 -15.24
N TRP A 254 -27.73 21.01 -15.54
CA TRP A 254 -26.39 20.51 -15.28
C TRP A 254 -25.58 20.43 -16.58
N ILE A 255 -24.39 21.02 -16.55
CA ILE A 255 -23.43 21.01 -17.67
C ILE A 255 -22.23 20.18 -17.23
N PRO A 256 -21.85 19.11 -17.97
CA PRO A 256 -20.65 18.35 -17.70
C PRO A 256 -19.38 19.21 -17.70
N VAL A 257 -18.45 18.91 -16.80
CA VAL A 257 -17.17 19.63 -16.66
C VAL A 257 -15.98 18.69 -16.88
N ALA A 258 -15.93 17.57 -16.17
CA ALA A 258 -14.80 16.65 -16.22
C ALA A 258 -15.18 15.27 -15.67
N ASP A 259 -14.47 14.23 -16.10
CA ASP A 259 -14.50 12.93 -15.43
C ASP A 259 -13.49 12.90 -14.27
N MET A 260 -13.77 12.09 -13.25
CA MET A 260 -12.84 11.88 -12.15
C MET A 260 -11.96 10.66 -12.38
N VAL A 261 -10.68 10.86 -12.13
CA VAL A 261 -9.63 9.85 -12.15
C VAL A 261 -9.62 9.12 -10.82
N LYS A 262 -9.92 7.81 -10.85
CA LYS A 262 -9.82 6.94 -9.65
C LYS A 262 -8.42 6.37 -9.50
N SER A 263 -7.97 6.16 -8.27
CA SER A 263 -6.72 5.47 -7.94
C SER A 263 -6.87 4.67 -6.64
N ARG A 264 -6.21 3.52 -6.52
CA ARG A 264 -6.32 2.63 -5.36
C ARG A 264 -5.53 3.16 -4.18
N SER A 265 -6.15 3.38 -3.03
CA SER A 265 -5.49 3.88 -1.81
C SER A 265 -5.48 2.88 -0.66
N GLY A 266 -6.21 1.77 -0.78
CA GLY A 266 -6.29 0.68 0.18
C GLY A 266 -6.74 -0.62 -0.48
N LYS A 267 -7.21 -1.60 0.31
CA LYS A 267 -7.77 -2.84 -0.25
C LYS A 267 -9.07 -2.55 -0.99
N SER A 268 -9.96 -1.76 -0.38
CA SER A 268 -11.25 -1.39 -0.95
C SER A 268 -11.36 0.11 -1.16
N GLU A 269 -10.46 0.88 -0.56
CA GLU A 269 -10.49 2.33 -0.57
C GLU A 269 -9.88 2.87 -1.86
N THR A 270 -10.53 3.87 -2.45
CA THR A 270 -10.02 4.59 -3.61
C THR A 270 -10.06 6.10 -3.39
N THR A 271 -9.18 6.82 -4.08
CA THR A 271 -9.31 8.26 -4.24
C THR A 271 -9.86 8.55 -5.63
N ALA A 272 -10.71 9.55 -5.79
CA ALA A 272 -11.00 10.10 -7.10
C ALA A 272 -10.65 11.58 -7.15
N THR A 273 -9.94 12.02 -8.19
CA THR A 273 -9.49 13.40 -8.35
C THR A 273 -9.81 13.92 -9.74
N SER A 274 -10.06 15.22 -9.88
CA SER A 274 -10.18 15.86 -11.18
C SER A 274 -9.75 17.32 -11.11
N ASN A 275 -9.12 17.80 -12.19
CA ASN A 275 -8.80 19.20 -12.39
C ASN A 275 -9.35 19.67 -13.75
N TRP A 276 -9.78 20.92 -13.80
CA TRP A 276 -10.30 21.56 -15.00
C TRP A 276 -10.00 23.06 -15.00
N ALA A 277 -10.08 23.69 -16.17
CA ALA A 277 -9.91 25.14 -16.29
C ALA A 277 -10.95 25.87 -15.39
N PRO A 278 -10.58 26.90 -14.63
CA PRO A 278 -11.51 27.53 -13.68
C PRO A 278 -12.84 27.96 -14.33
N VAL A 279 -13.96 27.42 -13.86
CA VAL A 279 -15.30 27.75 -14.40
C VAL A 279 -16.17 28.42 -13.33
N PRO A 280 -16.81 29.57 -13.62
CA PRO A 280 -17.77 30.16 -12.69
C PRO A 280 -19.07 29.35 -12.70
N ALA A 281 -19.52 28.95 -11.51
CA ALA A 281 -20.85 28.43 -11.27
C ALA A 281 -21.21 28.58 -9.79
N ARG A 282 -22.51 28.50 -9.46
CA ARG A 282 -22.95 28.45 -8.06
C ARG A 282 -22.95 27.03 -7.52
N PHE A 283 -23.29 26.06 -8.34
CA PHE A 283 -23.43 24.66 -7.94
C PHE A 283 -22.45 23.78 -8.70
N PHE A 284 -21.87 22.82 -7.97
CA PHE A 284 -21.11 21.72 -8.54
C PHE A 284 -21.69 20.40 -8.07
N ARG A 285 -21.56 19.35 -8.88
CA ARG A 285 -22.08 18.02 -8.59
C ARG A 285 -21.09 16.95 -8.98
N ILE A 286 -20.89 15.97 -8.10
CA ILE A 286 -20.31 14.66 -8.41
C ILE A 286 -21.47 13.70 -8.60
N SER A 287 -21.57 13.04 -9.75
CA SER A 287 -22.64 12.09 -10.05
C SER A 287 -22.11 10.75 -10.54
N SER A 288 -22.93 9.71 -10.35
CA SER A 288 -22.68 8.40 -10.89
C SER A 288 -23.96 7.61 -11.21
N SER A 289 -23.84 6.59 -12.06
CA SER A 289 -24.92 5.68 -12.45
C SER A 289 -25.17 4.55 -11.44
N ALA A 290 -24.41 4.50 -10.35
CA ALA A 290 -24.59 3.54 -9.27
C ALA A 290 -24.22 4.19 -7.93
N GLU A 291 -24.55 3.50 -6.85
CA GLU A 291 -24.31 3.95 -5.50
C GLU A 291 -22.82 3.94 -5.16
N PHE A 292 -22.40 4.85 -4.30
CA PHE A 292 -21.02 4.94 -3.84
C PHE A 292 -20.93 5.45 -2.41
N LYS A 293 -19.82 5.11 -1.74
CA LYS A 293 -19.56 5.50 -0.35
C LYS A 293 -18.45 6.52 -0.28
N VAL A 294 -18.66 7.59 0.48
CA VAL A 294 -17.73 8.71 0.62
C VAL A 294 -17.35 8.89 2.08
N THR A 295 -16.08 9.19 2.31
CA THR A 295 -15.52 9.57 3.63
C THR A 295 -15.14 11.04 3.69
N GLU A 296 -14.65 11.60 2.58
CA GLU A 296 -14.29 13.03 2.52
C GLU A 296 -14.53 13.57 1.12
N LEU A 297 -14.94 14.83 1.04
CA LEU A 297 -15.09 15.58 -0.21
C LEU A 297 -14.42 16.96 -0.10
N ARG A 298 -13.68 17.34 -1.13
CA ARG A 298 -13.12 18.68 -1.29
C ARG A 298 -13.38 19.24 -2.68
N PHE A 299 -13.82 20.49 -2.70
CA PHE A 299 -13.81 21.35 -3.88
C PHE A 299 -12.88 22.52 -3.62
N SER A 300 -12.18 22.98 -4.66
CA SER A 300 -11.11 23.97 -4.51
C SER A 300 -11.03 24.87 -5.75
N ALA A 301 -11.01 26.19 -5.52
CA ALA A 301 -10.65 27.22 -6.46
C ALA A 301 -9.17 27.15 -6.82
N THR A 302 -8.33 26.66 -5.89
CA THR A 302 -6.92 26.39 -6.15
C THR A 302 -6.77 25.17 -7.08
N PRO A 303 -6.18 25.32 -8.28
CA PRO A 303 -5.84 24.19 -9.14
C PRO A 303 -4.78 23.30 -8.50
N ARG A 304 -4.82 21.99 -8.76
CA ARG A 304 -3.86 21.01 -8.23
C ARG A 304 -3.30 20.14 -9.35
N LEU A 305 -2.19 19.46 -9.06
CA LEU A 305 -1.67 18.40 -9.91
C LEU A 305 -2.70 17.28 -9.99
N ASP A 306 -2.86 16.70 -11.17
CA ASP A 306 -3.75 15.54 -11.34
C ASP A 306 -3.21 14.34 -10.56
N ASP A 307 -4.11 13.64 -9.87
CA ASP A 307 -3.82 12.44 -9.09
C ASP A 307 -2.63 12.59 -8.10
N PHE A 308 -2.58 13.73 -7.40
CA PHE A 308 -1.49 14.05 -6.47
C PHE A 308 -1.32 13.02 -5.32
N TYR A 309 -2.37 12.27 -4.99
CA TYR A 309 -2.27 11.13 -4.07
C TYR A 309 -1.33 10.04 -4.62
N SER A 310 -1.43 9.74 -5.91
CA SER A 310 -0.54 8.76 -6.55
C SER A 310 0.87 9.31 -6.66
N LEU A 311 1.05 10.62 -6.93
CA LEU A 311 2.38 11.26 -6.99
C LEU A 311 3.18 11.06 -5.71
N THR A 312 2.50 11.14 -4.56
CA THR A 312 3.10 10.94 -3.24
C THR A 312 3.11 9.50 -2.77
N THR A 313 2.66 8.55 -3.59
CA THR A 313 2.55 7.11 -3.29
C THR A 313 1.54 6.73 -2.19
N LEU A 314 0.56 7.60 -1.95
CA LEU A 314 -0.58 7.28 -1.07
C LEU A 314 -1.66 6.47 -1.80
N SER A 315 -1.75 6.66 -3.12
CA SER A 315 -2.54 5.82 -4.01
C SER A 315 -1.69 5.27 -5.15
N ASN A 316 -2.27 4.36 -5.91
CA ASN A 316 -1.64 3.71 -7.04
C ASN A 316 -2.64 3.53 -8.20
N ASP A 317 -2.21 3.85 -9.41
CA ASP A 317 -2.96 3.69 -10.65
C ASP A 317 -2.50 2.49 -11.50
N LYS A 318 -1.63 1.62 -10.95
CA LYS A 318 -1.10 0.40 -11.59
C LYS A 318 -2.19 -0.44 -12.28
N GLU A 319 -3.36 -0.62 -11.67
CA GLU A 319 -4.47 -1.39 -12.27
C GLU A 319 -5.06 -0.74 -13.54
N GLN A 320 -4.99 0.58 -13.67
CA GLN A 320 -5.55 1.29 -14.82
C GLN A 320 -4.53 1.48 -15.93
N THR A 321 -3.25 1.43 -15.60
CA THR A 321 -2.19 1.92 -16.48
C THR A 321 -1.13 0.87 -16.80
N ASN A 322 -1.04 -0.20 -16.01
CA ASN A 322 0.02 -1.21 -16.07
C ASN A 322 1.42 -0.58 -16.06
N THR A 323 1.61 0.48 -15.27
CA THR A 323 2.86 1.24 -15.23
C THR A 323 3.69 0.91 -14.00
N GLY A 324 5.02 0.87 -14.15
CA GLY A 324 5.95 0.64 -13.04
C GLY A 324 6.00 1.82 -12.06
N LEU A 325 6.67 1.66 -10.91
CA LEU A 325 6.74 2.65 -9.82
C LEU A 325 7.05 4.10 -10.27
N ASN A 326 7.83 4.32 -11.33
CA ASN A 326 8.19 5.66 -11.80
C ASN A 326 7.42 6.14 -13.03
N SER A 327 6.44 5.38 -13.49
CA SER A 327 5.52 5.78 -14.54
C SER A 327 4.15 5.99 -13.93
N ILE A 328 3.51 7.08 -14.33
CA ILE A 328 2.11 7.35 -14.05
C ILE A 328 1.49 7.31 -15.44
N GLY A 329 0.49 6.46 -15.68
CA GLY A 329 -0.02 6.27 -17.05
C GLY A 329 -0.76 7.49 -17.62
N ARG A 330 -0.82 8.58 -16.87
CA ARG A 330 -1.39 9.87 -17.24
C ARG A 330 -0.36 10.96 -16.94
N ASP A 331 -0.23 11.97 -17.79
CA ASP A 331 0.62 13.12 -17.49
C ASP A 331 -0.02 13.99 -16.39
N PRO A 332 0.52 13.98 -15.15
CA PRO A 332 -0.08 14.73 -14.05
C PRO A 332 0.17 16.24 -14.17
N PHE A 333 0.99 16.66 -15.14
CA PHE A 333 1.34 18.05 -15.43
C PHE A 333 0.63 18.62 -16.66
N LYS A 334 -0.32 17.88 -17.26
CA LYS A 334 -1.04 18.35 -18.46
C LYS A 334 -1.71 19.73 -18.28
N ASN A 335 -2.13 20.05 -17.06
CA ASN A 335 -2.76 21.32 -16.69
C ASN A 335 -1.83 22.24 -15.89
N ALA A 336 -0.52 21.97 -15.86
CA ALA A 336 0.44 22.70 -15.02
C ALA A 336 0.55 24.20 -15.32
N SER A 337 0.15 24.65 -16.52
CA SER A 337 0.07 26.07 -16.88
C SER A 337 -0.94 26.84 -16.03
N GLU A 338 -1.97 26.17 -15.54
CA GLU A 338 -3.03 26.75 -14.70
C GLU A 338 -2.61 26.83 -13.23
N LEU A 339 -1.51 26.17 -12.85
CA LEU A 339 -1.07 26.09 -11.46
C LEU A 339 -0.16 27.28 -11.13
N ALA A 340 -0.52 28.00 -10.07
CA ALA A 340 0.37 28.99 -9.49
C ALA A 340 1.58 28.29 -8.85
N VAL A 341 2.77 28.78 -9.15
CA VAL A 341 4.03 28.25 -8.61
C VAL A 341 4.35 28.91 -7.28
N ILE A 342 4.52 28.10 -6.23
CA ILE A 342 5.04 28.57 -4.95
C ILE A 342 6.55 28.71 -5.07
N ASP A 343 7.06 29.91 -4.78
CA ASP A 343 8.49 30.18 -4.71
C ASP A 343 9.07 29.61 -3.39
N PRO A 344 9.93 28.57 -3.44
CA PRO A 344 10.47 27.95 -2.24
C PRO A 344 11.33 28.91 -1.41
N ALA A 345 11.86 29.99 -1.99
CA ALA A 345 12.62 31.00 -1.26
C ALA A 345 11.73 31.92 -0.40
N LYS A 346 10.43 32.00 -0.70
CA LYS A 346 9.45 32.79 0.05
C LYS A 346 8.72 31.98 1.12
N ILE A 347 9.00 30.69 1.24
CA ILE A 347 8.44 29.84 2.28
C ILE A 347 9.13 30.14 3.62
N ILE A 348 8.33 30.47 4.62
CA ILE A 348 8.76 30.72 6.00
C ILE A 348 8.41 29.50 6.84
N ASP A 349 9.43 28.89 7.46
CA ASP A 349 9.22 27.81 8.43
C ASP A 349 8.77 28.40 9.78
N LEU A 350 7.54 28.07 10.16
CA LEU A 350 6.87 28.49 11.38
C LEU A 350 6.79 27.37 12.43
N THR A 351 7.44 26.23 12.20
CA THR A 351 7.32 25.03 13.05
C THR A 351 7.64 25.33 14.51
N LYS A 352 8.73 26.08 14.76
CA LYS A 352 9.12 26.50 16.13
C LYS A 352 8.17 27.51 16.78
N SER A 353 7.29 28.13 16.00
CA SER A 353 6.29 29.10 16.47
C SER A 353 4.95 28.42 16.82
N MET A 354 4.76 27.16 16.44
CA MET A 354 3.60 26.36 16.79
C MET A 354 3.69 25.91 18.25
N ARG A 355 2.62 26.11 19.01
CA ARG A 355 2.50 25.68 20.41
C ARG A 355 1.56 24.47 20.52
N PRO A 356 1.66 23.70 21.63
CA PRO A 356 0.65 22.71 21.97
C PRO A 356 -0.77 23.29 21.89
N GLY A 357 -1.72 22.49 21.41
CA GLY A 357 -3.11 22.94 21.20
C GLY A 357 -3.34 23.74 19.91
N GLY A 358 -2.35 23.85 19.02
CA GLY A 358 -2.51 24.47 17.69
C GLY A 358 -2.42 26.00 17.68
N THR A 359 -2.00 26.62 18.79
CA THR A 359 -1.81 28.08 18.84
C THR A 359 -0.51 28.46 18.13
N LEU A 360 -0.62 29.29 17.10
CA LEU A 360 0.50 29.88 16.38
C LEU A 360 0.68 31.33 16.82
N LYS A 361 1.87 31.66 17.33
CA LYS A 361 2.28 33.05 17.63
C LYS A 361 3.48 33.41 16.77
N THR A 362 3.29 34.29 15.79
CA THR A 362 4.35 34.69 14.85
C THR A 362 4.18 36.12 14.36
N LYS A 363 5.16 36.62 13.61
CA LYS A 363 5.07 37.88 12.87
C LYS A 363 5.41 37.62 11.40
N LEU A 364 4.45 37.82 10.52
CA LEU A 364 4.62 37.68 9.07
C LEU A 364 4.84 39.06 8.40
N PRO A 365 5.57 39.14 7.27
CA PRO A 365 5.65 40.36 6.47
C PRO A 365 4.27 40.83 6.01
N LYS A 366 4.13 42.11 5.67
CA LYS A 366 2.87 42.64 5.10
C LYS A 366 2.46 41.86 3.85
N GLY A 367 1.15 41.65 3.68
CA GLY A 367 0.58 40.85 2.59
C GLY A 367 -0.40 39.79 3.12
N GLU A 368 -0.97 38.99 2.21
CA GLU A 368 -1.75 37.81 2.58
C GLU A 368 -0.87 36.56 2.47
N TRP A 369 -1.01 35.66 3.45
CA TRP A 369 -0.19 34.48 3.60
C TRP A 369 -1.08 33.26 3.81
N THR A 370 -0.79 32.20 3.06
CA THR A 370 -1.36 30.88 3.35
C THR A 370 -0.44 30.21 4.37
N ILE A 371 -1.00 29.83 5.51
CA ILE A 371 -0.33 29.00 6.50
C ILE A 371 -0.77 27.55 6.28
N LEU A 372 0.17 26.67 6.01
CA LEU A 372 -0.03 25.24 5.84
C LEU A 372 0.54 24.50 7.05
N ARG A 373 -0.34 23.86 7.83
CA ARG A 373 0.04 22.99 8.96
C ARG A 373 -0.01 21.54 8.48
N VAL A 374 1.16 20.94 8.35
CA VAL A 374 1.35 19.59 7.81
C VAL A 374 1.67 18.64 8.96
N GLY A 375 1.04 17.48 8.96
CA GLY A 375 1.30 16.40 9.90
C GLY A 375 1.11 15.04 9.25
N TYR A 376 1.11 14.00 10.07
CA TYR A 376 0.80 12.64 9.63
C TYR A 376 -0.07 11.89 10.64
N THR A 377 -0.81 10.91 10.14
CA THR A 377 -1.65 9.98 10.90
C THR A 377 -1.48 8.55 10.33
N THR A 378 -2.06 7.54 10.97
CA THR A 378 -2.22 6.19 10.40
C THR A 378 -2.99 6.24 9.08
N THR A 379 -2.81 5.29 8.17
CA THR A 379 -3.67 5.09 6.98
C THR A 379 -4.99 4.40 7.33
N GLY A 380 -5.07 3.74 8.49
CA GLY A 380 -6.23 2.96 8.92
C GLY A 380 -6.35 1.59 8.23
N ALA A 381 -5.42 1.23 7.35
CA ALA A 381 -5.44 -0.07 6.67
C ALA A 381 -5.29 -1.22 7.69
N VAL A 382 -5.99 -2.32 7.43
CA VAL A 382 -5.99 -3.53 8.26
C VAL A 382 -5.75 -4.77 7.39
N ASN A 383 -5.28 -5.86 8.01
CA ASN A 383 -5.14 -7.16 7.34
C ASN A 383 -6.50 -7.78 7.01
N VAL A 384 -6.59 -8.48 5.87
CA VAL A 384 -7.84 -9.03 5.34
C VAL A 384 -7.62 -10.35 4.57
N PRO A 385 -8.66 -11.20 4.46
CA PRO A 385 -9.85 -11.31 5.31
C PRO A 385 -9.50 -12.06 6.60
N ALA A 386 -9.33 -11.31 7.69
CA ALA A 386 -8.95 -11.84 8.99
C ALA A 386 -10.17 -12.13 9.88
N SER A 387 -9.99 -12.97 10.89
CA SER A 387 -10.94 -13.14 12.00
C SER A 387 -11.01 -11.88 12.85
N GLN A 388 -12.08 -11.72 13.65
CA GLN A 388 -12.19 -10.60 14.59
C GLN A 388 -10.99 -10.53 15.55
N GLU A 389 -10.48 -11.67 16.00
CA GLU A 389 -9.32 -11.77 16.89
C GLU A 389 -7.99 -11.44 16.18
N GLY A 390 -7.88 -11.70 14.88
CA GLY A 390 -6.67 -11.45 14.09
C GLY A 390 -6.64 -10.12 13.34
N THR A 391 -7.78 -9.43 13.20
CA THR A 391 -7.84 -8.11 12.56
C THR A 391 -7.14 -7.04 13.38
N GLY A 392 -6.25 -6.28 12.75
CA GLY A 392 -5.76 -5.03 13.28
C GLY A 392 -4.96 -4.24 12.25
N LEU A 393 -4.39 -3.11 12.69
CA LEU A 393 -3.71 -2.19 11.80
C LEU A 393 -2.53 -2.84 11.08
N GLU A 394 -2.35 -2.49 9.82
CA GLU A 394 -1.20 -2.87 9.01
C GLU A 394 0.07 -2.17 9.50
N VAL A 395 1.15 -2.93 9.64
CA VAL A 395 2.44 -2.45 10.12
C VAL A 395 3.03 -1.35 9.23
N ASP A 396 3.68 -0.35 9.82
CA ASP A 396 4.46 0.67 9.11
C ASP A 396 5.56 0.01 8.27
N LYS A 397 5.38 -0.01 6.94
CA LYS A 397 6.28 -0.70 6.01
C LYS A 397 7.61 0.02 5.85
N PHE A 398 7.69 1.29 6.24
CA PHE A 398 8.94 2.05 6.22
C PHE A 398 9.73 1.91 7.52
N SER A 399 9.19 1.26 8.57
CA SER A 399 9.83 1.13 9.88
C SER A 399 10.29 -0.30 10.17
N LYS A 400 11.60 -0.46 10.40
CA LYS A 400 12.18 -1.75 10.85
C LYS A 400 11.61 -2.17 12.20
N ALA A 401 11.50 -1.23 13.15
CA ALA A 401 11.00 -1.51 14.49
C ALA A 401 9.53 -1.97 14.48
N ALA A 402 8.71 -1.39 13.61
CA ALA A 402 7.33 -1.83 13.43
C ALA A 402 7.28 -3.25 12.82
N THR A 403 8.08 -3.50 11.77
CA THR A 403 8.18 -4.82 11.12
C THR A 403 8.64 -5.90 12.11
N GLU A 404 9.64 -5.61 12.94
CA GLU A 404 10.11 -6.51 14.00
C GLU A 404 9.04 -6.77 15.06
N ARG A 405 8.31 -5.72 15.47
CA ARG A 405 7.17 -5.86 16.39
C ARG A 405 6.12 -6.82 15.83
N HIS A 406 5.76 -6.68 14.55
CA HIS A 406 4.81 -7.56 13.88
C HIS A 406 5.30 -9.02 13.87
N TYR A 407 6.51 -9.24 13.37
CA TYR A 407 7.11 -10.57 13.26
C TYR A 407 7.18 -11.28 14.62
N ASN A 408 7.64 -10.58 15.66
CA ASN A 408 7.76 -11.15 17.00
C ASN A 408 6.41 -11.40 17.69
N ALA A 409 5.36 -10.64 17.32
CA ALA A 409 4.05 -10.78 17.94
C ALA A 409 3.31 -12.05 17.49
N TYR A 410 3.61 -12.58 16.30
CA TYR A 410 2.97 -13.77 15.75
C TYR A 410 3.98 -14.83 15.28
N MET A 411 4.73 -14.57 14.20
CA MET A 411 5.62 -15.55 13.56
C MET A 411 6.58 -16.21 14.54
N ARG A 412 7.31 -15.42 15.35
CA ARG A 412 8.26 -15.96 16.34
C ARG A 412 7.57 -16.91 17.33
N LYS A 413 6.38 -16.54 17.83
CA LYS A 413 5.64 -17.36 18.81
C LYS A 413 5.20 -18.69 18.23
N VAL A 414 4.75 -18.71 16.98
CA VAL A 414 4.35 -19.95 16.30
C VAL A 414 5.57 -20.84 16.06
N VAL A 415 6.68 -20.26 15.61
CA VAL A 415 7.95 -20.98 15.41
C VAL A 415 8.44 -21.60 16.70
N ASP A 416 8.47 -20.85 17.80
CA ASP A 416 8.92 -21.34 19.10
C ASP A 416 8.03 -22.49 19.61
N ALA A 417 6.71 -22.35 19.48
CA ALA A 417 5.77 -23.40 19.87
C ALA A 417 5.91 -24.68 19.02
N ALA A 418 6.06 -24.54 17.70
CA ALA A 418 6.30 -25.68 16.80
C ALA A 418 7.60 -26.40 17.16
N ARG A 419 8.67 -25.64 17.43
CA ARG A 419 9.99 -26.19 17.77
C ARG A 419 10.06 -26.85 19.14
N ALA A 420 9.22 -26.43 20.08
CA ALA A 420 9.05 -27.10 21.36
C ALA A 420 8.46 -28.52 21.20
N ILE A 421 7.63 -28.75 20.17
CA ILE A 421 7.10 -30.08 19.85
C ILE A 421 8.10 -30.86 18.99
N ARG A 422 8.67 -30.23 17.96
CA ARG A 422 9.64 -30.83 17.05
C ARG A 422 10.59 -29.76 16.50
N PRO A 423 11.90 -29.80 16.84
CA PRO A 423 12.86 -28.72 16.55
C PRO A 423 13.01 -28.30 15.08
N ASP A 424 12.66 -29.17 14.14
CA ASP A 424 12.83 -29.00 12.70
C ASP A 424 11.50 -29.08 11.90
N ALA A 425 10.38 -28.77 12.57
CA ALA A 425 9.03 -28.85 11.99
C ALA A 425 8.62 -27.66 11.10
N PHE A 426 9.44 -26.61 11.04
CA PHE A 426 9.06 -25.35 10.40
C PHE A 426 10.19 -24.86 9.49
N ASP A 427 9.89 -24.71 8.20
CA ASP A 427 10.92 -24.48 7.17
C ASP A 427 10.85 -23.09 6.55
N ARG A 428 9.66 -22.49 6.48
CA ARG A 428 9.46 -21.25 5.71
C ARG A 428 8.27 -20.43 6.15
N THR A 429 8.19 -19.22 5.63
CA THR A 429 7.04 -18.31 5.76
C THR A 429 6.82 -17.59 4.42
N ILE A 430 5.71 -16.87 4.31
CA ILE A 430 5.33 -16.12 3.11
C ILE A 430 4.94 -14.69 3.47
N ILE A 431 5.39 -13.76 2.64
CA ILE A 431 4.75 -12.46 2.43
C ILE A 431 3.98 -12.58 1.12
N ASP A 432 2.66 -12.63 1.23
CA ASP A 432 1.74 -12.75 0.09
C ASP A 432 1.66 -11.43 -0.70
N SER A 433 0.87 -11.44 -1.77
CA SER A 433 0.61 -10.26 -2.58
C SER A 433 0.18 -9.05 -1.75
N TYR A 434 0.65 -7.86 -2.14
CA TYR A 434 0.45 -6.64 -1.36
C TYR A 434 -0.81 -5.88 -1.79
N GLU A 435 -1.80 -5.76 -0.90
CA GLU A 435 -3.12 -5.19 -1.27
C GLU A 435 -3.62 -4.09 -0.32
N VAL A 436 -2.77 -3.59 0.58
CA VAL A 436 -3.20 -2.69 1.67
C VAL A 436 -2.94 -1.20 1.39
N GLY A 437 -2.72 -0.86 0.11
CA GLY A 437 -2.63 0.52 -0.37
C GLY A 437 -1.32 1.24 -0.09
N GLY A 438 -1.34 2.56 -0.27
CA GLY A 438 -0.14 3.40 -0.22
C GLY A 438 0.27 3.81 1.18
N GLN A 439 1.55 4.18 1.29
CA GLN A 439 2.14 4.83 2.45
C GLN A 439 3.07 5.93 1.92
N ASN A 440 3.05 7.12 2.54
CA ASN A 440 3.86 8.25 2.08
C ASN A 440 4.62 8.98 3.18
N TRP A 441 4.65 8.41 4.39
CA TRP A 441 5.39 8.94 5.52
C TRP A 441 5.79 7.82 6.51
N THR A 442 6.71 8.12 7.42
CA THR A 442 6.96 7.39 8.67
C THR A 442 7.60 8.33 9.69
N GLN A 443 7.69 7.94 10.96
CA GLN A 443 8.40 8.74 11.94
C GLN A 443 9.89 8.83 11.58
N GLY A 444 10.44 10.05 11.55
CA GLY A 444 11.84 10.29 11.17
C GLY A 444 12.10 10.32 9.66
N TYR A 445 11.05 10.37 8.84
CA TYR A 445 11.16 10.43 7.38
C TYR A 445 12.02 11.59 6.88
N GLU A 446 12.02 12.73 7.56
CA GLU A 446 12.82 13.91 7.22
C GLU A 446 14.31 13.61 7.24
N ALA A 447 14.77 12.82 8.22
CA ALA A 447 16.16 12.40 8.33
C ALA A 447 16.52 11.44 7.19
N HIS A 448 15.65 10.47 6.89
CA HIS A 448 15.83 9.57 5.74
C HIS A 448 15.85 10.32 4.41
N PHE A 449 15.00 11.34 4.26
CA PHE A 449 14.96 12.16 3.05
C PHE A 449 16.22 13.00 2.89
N GLN A 450 16.67 13.65 3.96
CA GLN A 450 17.91 14.42 3.98
C GLN A 450 19.13 13.54 3.70
N GLU A 451 19.18 12.33 4.25
CA GLU A 451 20.25 11.35 4.00
C GLU A 451 20.26 10.89 2.53
N ALA A 452 19.09 10.57 1.97
CA ALA A 452 18.99 10.04 0.61
C ALA A 452 19.20 11.09 -0.49
N THR A 453 18.83 12.35 -0.23
CA THR A 453 18.75 13.39 -1.28
C THR A 453 19.67 14.59 -1.05
N GLY A 454 20.19 14.77 0.17
CA GLY A 454 20.89 15.98 0.57
C GLY A 454 19.99 17.21 0.76
N GLN A 455 18.67 17.07 0.64
CA GLN A 455 17.71 18.19 0.70
C GLN A 455 16.84 18.16 1.95
N ASN A 456 16.45 19.35 2.41
CA ASN A 456 15.45 19.50 3.46
C ASN A 456 14.04 19.50 2.84
N ILE A 457 13.20 18.58 3.29
CA ILE A 457 11.84 18.36 2.76
C ILE A 457 10.86 19.50 3.03
N ILE A 458 11.09 20.33 4.05
CA ILE A 458 10.09 21.28 4.59
C ILE A 458 9.59 22.25 3.51
N ARG A 459 10.47 22.74 2.63
CA ARG A 459 10.11 23.71 1.58
C ARG A 459 9.29 23.10 0.44
N HIS A 460 9.25 21.78 0.33
CA HIS A 460 8.53 21.07 -0.73
C HIS A 460 7.24 20.41 -0.23
N LEU A 461 6.92 20.55 1.06
CA LEU A 461 5.67 20.02 1.64
C LEU A 461 4.38 20.46 0.91
N PRO A 462 4.26 21.66 0.28
CA PRO A 462 3.08 21.99 -0.51
C PRO A 462 2.79 21.00 -1.66
N ILE A 463 3.80 20.28 -2.15
CA ILE A 463 3.62 19.25 -3.20
C ILE A 463 2.72 18.11 -2.73
N TYR A 464 2.71 17.78 -1.43
CA TYR A 464 1.76 16.80 -0.87
C TYR A 464 0.30 17.22 -0.98
N THR A 465 0.05 18.50 -1.24
CA THR A 465 -1.28 19.07 -1.48
C THR A 465 -1.59 19.24 -2.97
N GLY A 466 -0.74 18.73 -3.85
CA GLY A 466 -0.87 18.90 -5.31
C GLY A 466 -0.49 20.28 -5.82
N ARG A 467 0.20 21.13 -5.04
CA ARG A 467 0.67 22.45 -5.49
C ARG A 467 2.09 22.37 -6.07
N LEU A 468 2.39 23.22 -7.05
CA LEU A 468 3.75 23.33 -7.61
C LEU A 468 4.65 24.16 -6.69
N VAL A 469 5.89 23.69 -6.50
CA VAL A 469 6.97 24.41 -5.82
C VAL A 469 8.17 24.52 -6.76
N GLY A 470 8.70 25.73 -6.94
CA GLY A 470 9.89 25.98 -7.78
C GLY A 470 9.69 25.76 -9.29
N GLY A 471 8.48 25.40 -9.71
CA GLY A 471 8.10 25.11 -11.08
C GLY A 471 8.04 23.61 -11.38
N ILE A 472 7.73 23.28 -12.63
CA ILE A 472 7.47 21.89 -13.06
C ILE A 472 8.71 21.00 -12.86
N ALA A 473 9.89 21.46 -13.27
CA ALA A 473 11.11 20.65 -13.21
C ALA A 473 11.50 20.31 -11.76
N GLU A 474 11.45 21.29 -10.86
CA GLU A 474 11.77 21.09 -9.44
C GLU A 474 10.74 20.21 -8.75
N SER A 475 9.45 20.44 -9.00
CA SER A 475 8.38 19.60 -8.45
C SER A 475 8.48 18.15 -8.93
N LYS A 476 8.79 17.91 -10.22
CA LYS A 476 9.04 16.56 -10.77
C LYS A 476 10.22 15.88 -10.10
N ALA A 477 11.33 16.59 -9.91
CA ALA A 477 12.52 16.05 -9.26
C ALA A 477 12.25 15.67 -7.79
N PHE A 478 11.50 16.50 -7.07
CA PHE A 478 11.06 16.21 -5.71
C PHE A 478 10.14 14.99 -5.64
N ILE A 479 9.14 14.91 -6.52
CA ILE A 479 8.22 13.76 -6.62
C ILE A 479 8.99 12.46 -6.88
N ASN A 480 9.95 12.47 -7.81
CA ASN A 480 10.79 11.30 -8.06
C ASN A 480 11.62 10.91 -6.82
N SER A 481 12.11 11.90 -6.07
CA SER A 481 12.89 11.67 -4.85
C SER A 481 12.05 10.98 -3.76
N ILE A 482 10.81 11.45 -3.51
CA ILE A 482 9.93 10.82 -2.52
C ILE A 482 9.51 9.41 -2.96
N ARG A 483 9.21 9.17 -4.24
CA ARG A 483 8.83 7.85 -4.74
C ARG A 483 9.95 6.83 -4.60
N ASN A 484 11.17 7.22 -4.98
CA ASN A 484 12.35 6.37 -4.85
C ASN A 484 12.68 6.08 -3.38
N LEU A 485 12.56 7.09 -2.50
CA LEU A 485 12.78 6.89 -1.07
C LEU A 485 11.73 5.96 -0.44
N ASN A 486 10.45 6.17 -0.74
CA ASN A 486 9.35 5.33 -0.23
C ASN A 486 9.56 3.87 -0.63
N SER A 487 9.89 3.62 -1.90
CA SER A 487 10.22 2.28 -2.37
C SER A 487 11.43 1.70 -1.68
N LYS A 488 12.53 2.46 -1.56
CA LYS A 488 13.72 2.01 -0.85
C LYS A 488 13.43 1.64 0.61
N LEU A 489 12.68 2.48 1.33
CA LEU A 489 12.32 2.23 2.72
C LEU A 489 11.48 0.97 2.84
N MET A 490 10.48 0.76 1.98
CA MET A 490 9.67 -0.45 2.00
C MET A 490 10.47 -1.71 1.63
N VAL A 491 11.27 -1.65 0.57
CA VAL A 491 12.14 -2.75 0.11
C VAL A 491 13.10 -3.17 1.23
N ASP A 492 13.80 -2.23 1.85
CA ASP A 492 14.82 -2.54 2.86
C ASP A 492 14.25 -2.81 4.26
N ASN A 493 13.26 -2.04 4.70
CA ASN A 493 12.78 -2.05 6.09
C ASN A 493 11.61 -3.01 6.32
N TYR A 494 10.83 -3.32 5.29
CA TYR A 494 9.79 -4.34 5.37
C TYR A 494 10.29 -5.67 4.81
N PHE A 495 10.44 -5.80 3.49
CA PHE A 495 10.84 -7.08 2.88
C PHE A 495 12.21 -7.55 3.37
N GLY A 496 13.23 -6.69 3.31
CA GLY A 496 14.58 -7.05 3.72
C GLY A 496 14.72 -7.35 5.22
N HIS A 497 14.07 -6.56 6.08
CA HIS A 497 14.14 -6.79 7.52
C HIS A 497 13.32 -8.01 7.95
N PHE A 498 12.14 -8.22 7.36
CA PHE A 498 11.34 -9.42 7.60
C PHE A 498 12.13 -10.68 7.22
N THR A 499 12.73 -10.72 6.02
CA THR A 499 13.60 -11.83 5.61
C THR A 499 14.76 -12.05 6.57
N LYS A 500 15.41 -10.97 7.03
CA LYS A 500 16.48 -11.08 8.04
C LYS A 500 15.99 -11.75 9.34
N LEU A 501 14.80 -11.38 9.82
CA LEU A 501 14.21 -11.97 11.03
C LEU A 501 13.86 -13.45 10.82
N ALA A 502 13.28 -13.78 9.66
CA ALA A 502 12.99 -15.15 9.24
C ALA A 502 14.27 -16.00 9.17
N HIS A 503 15.37 -15.47 8.63
CA HIS A 503 16.67 -16.14 8.57
C HIS A 503 17.28 -16.38 9.95
N ILE A 504 17.12 -15.45 10.90
CA ILE A 504 17.52 -15.68 12.30
C ILE A 504 16.74 -16.87 12.87
N ASP A 505 15.46 -17.01 12.51
CA ASP A 505 14.65 -18.18 12.83
C ASP A 505 14.88 -19.38 11.91
N LYS A 506 15.88 -19.35 11.02
CA LYS A 506 16.20 -20.43 10.07
C LYS A 506 15.04 -20.79 9.13
N LEU A 507 14.25 -19.79 8.74
CA LEU A 507 13.15 -19.94 7.80
C LEU A 507 13.53 -19.39 6.42
N LYS A 508 13.13 -20.07 5.35
CA LYS A 508 13.08 -19.47 4.01
C LYS A 508 11.88 -18.54 3.89
N VAL A 509 11.93 -17.57 2.98
CA VAL A 509 10.82 -16.63 2.72
C VAL A 509 10.36 -16.69 1.26
N TYR A 510 9.08 -16.98 1.08
CA TYR A 510 8.35 -16.67 -0.15
C TYR A 510 7.96 -15.20 -0.16
N ILE A 511 8.13 -14.54 -1.30
CA ILE A 511 7.65 -13.17 -1.48
C ILE A 511 6.93 -13.06 -2.82
N GLU A 512 5.67 -12.66 -2.74
CA GLU A 512 4.85 -12.18 -3.86
C GLU A 512 4.93 -10.66 -3.95
N ALA A 513 6.07 -10.16 -4.42
CA ALA A 513 6.35 -8.72 -4.44
C ALA A 513 5.65 -8.02 -5.62
N TYR A 514 4.34 -8.17 -5.74
CA TYR A 514 3.48 -7.41 -6.65
C TYR A 514 2.26 -6.87 -5.90
N GLY A 515 1.46 -6.06 -6.60
CA GLY A 515 0.29 -5.38 -6.05
C GLY A 515 0.47 -3.87 -6.01
N PHE A 516 -0.23 -3.21 -5.09
CA PHE A 516 -0.53 -1.77 -5.21
C PHE A 516 0.29 -0.88 -4.26
N GLY A 517 1.32 -1.45 -3.64
CA GLY A 517 2.17 -0.72 -2.69
C GLY A 517 3.19 0.21 -3.34
N PRO A 518 3.81 1.10 -2.54
CA PRO A 518 4.76 2.10 -3.00
C PRO A 518 6.18 1.52 -3.18
N PHE A 519 6.32 0.40 -3.87
CA PHE A 519 7.60 -0.30 -4.03
C PHE A 519 7.86 -0.79 -5.46
N SER A 520 9.14 -1.07 -5.73
CA SER A 520 9.61 -1.72 -6.94
C SER A 520 9.55 -3.23 -6.77
N ASP A 521 8.71 -3.87 -7.59
CA ASP A 521 8.38 -5.29 -7.53
C ASP A 521 9.65 -6.16 -7.61
N VAL A 522 10.50 -5.90 -8.62
CA VAL A 522 11.76 -6.64 -8.80
C VAL A 522 12.73 -6.39 -7.65
N ASP A 523 12.86 -5.16 -7.15
CA ASP A 523 13.79 -4.85 -6.05
C ASP A 523 13.36 -5.49 -4.73
N ALA A 524 12.06 -5.57 -4.46
CA ALA A 524 11.55 -6.31 -3.30
C ALA A 524 11.83 -7.82 -3.44
N GLY A 525 11.71 -8.38 -4.65
CA GLY A 525 12.04 -9.77 -4.96
C GLY A 525 13.50 -10.16 -4.66
N LYS A 526 14.42 -9.19 -4.55
CA LYS A 526 15.79 -9.41 -4.05
C LYS A 526 15.82 -10.14 -2.71
N TYR A 527 14.87 -9.86 -1.82
CA TYR A 527 14.86 -10.41 -0.46
C TYR A 527 14.09 -11.74 -0.35
N ALA A 528 13.53 -12.25 -1.44
CA ALA A 528 12.89 -13.56 -1.45
C ALA A 528 13.95 -14.65 -1.51
N ASP A 529 13.85 -15.68 -0.67
CA ASP A 529 14.62 -16.91 -0.92
C ASP A 529 14.04 -17.66 -2.11
N ILE A 530 12.71 -17.58 -2.25
CA ILE A 530 11.94 -18.16 -3.34
C ILE A 530 10.94 -17.09 -3.83
N PRO A 531 11.24 -16.34 -4.90
CA PRO A 531 10.29 -15.42 -5.50
C PRO A 531 9.04 -16.17 -5.96
N MET A 532 7.85 -15.61 -5.74
CA MET A 532 6.59 -16.28 -6.06
C MET A 532 5.70 -15.35 -6.90
N GLY A 533 5.29 -15.79 -8.09
CA GLY A 533 4.29 -15.09 -8.91
C GLY A 533 2.89 -15.65 -8.74
N GLU A 534 1.93 -15.26 -9.57
CA GLU A 534 0.56 -15.80 -9.55
C GLU A 534 0.00 -15.91 -10.97
N PHE A 535 -0.82 -16.94 -11.21
CA PHE A 535 -1.61 -17.07 -12.43
C PHE A 535 -2.97 -17.74 -12.20
N TRP A 536 -4.02 -17.11 -12.74
CA TRP A 536 -5.41 -17.53 -12.57
C TRP A 536 -5.86 -18.48 -13.67
N LEU A 537 -6.83 -19.37 -13.35
CA LEU A 537 -7.40 -20.27 -14.35
C LEU A 537 -8.14 -19.54 -15.49
N ALA A 538 -8.71 -18.36 -15.20
CA ALA A 538 -9.59 -17.63 -16.12
C ALA A 538 -9.34 -16.11 -16.12
N ARG A 539 -8.11 -15.65 -15.85
CA ARG A 539 -7.71 -14.24 -16.00
C ARG A 539 -6.40 -14.15 -16.79
N PRO A 540 -6.09 -12.99 -17.40
CA PRO A 540 -4.76 -12.75 -17.97
C PRO A 540 -3.66 -12.92 -16.92
N ASN A 541 -2.51 -13.44 -17.34
CA ASN A 541 -1.36 -13.64 -16.46
C ASN A 541 -0.53 -12.36 -16.38
N GLU A 542 -0.71 -11.59 -15.30
CA GLU A 542 -0.06 -10.29 -15.13
C GLU A 542 0.97 -10.29 -13.99
N GLN A 543 0.88 -11.24 -13.04
CA GLN A 543 1.71 -11.24 -11.82
C GLN A 543 2.97 -12.12 -11.87
N LEU A 544 3.24 -12.81 -12.98
CA LEU A 544 4.40 -13.71 -13.09
C LEU A 544 5.73 -12.99 -13.36
N SER A 545 5.70 -12.01 -14.27
CA SER A 545 6.90 -11.48 -14.92
C SER A 545 7.91 -10.86 -13.95
N ALA A 546 7.43 -10.15 -12.92
CA ALA A 546 8.31 -9.48 -11.96
C ALA A 546 9.11 -10.48 -11.13
N MET A 547 8.46 -11.54 -10.63
CA MET A 547 9.08 -12.53 -9.74
C MET A 547 9.96 -13.52 -10.51
N ILE A 548 9.60 -13.84 -11.76
CA ILE A 548 10.51 -14.53 -12.68
C ILE A 548 11.77 -13.70 -12.92
N SER A 549 11.61 -12.41 -13.21
CA SER A 549 12.74 -11.50 -13.46
C SER A 549 13.63 -11.36 -12.22
N ALA A 550 13.04 -11.18 -11.03
CA ALA A 550 13.78 -11.16 -9.77
C ALA A 550 14.54 -12.47 -9.52
N GLY A 551 13.90 -13.61 -9.79
CA GLY A 551 14.55 -14.93 -9.68
C GLY A 551 15.80 -15.04 -10.54
N HIS A 552 15.72 -14.64 -11.81
CA HIS A 552 16.86 -14.65 -12.71
C HIS A 552 17.95 -13.63 -12.34
N ILE A 553 17.57 -12.37 -12.05
CA ILE A 553 18.52 -11.29 -11.74
C ILE A 553 19.31 -11.59 -10.46
N TYR A 554 18.64 -12.11 -9.43
CA TYR A 554 19.24 -12.37 -8.12
C TYR A 554 19.70 -13.83 -7.93
N GLY A 555 19.70 -14.64 -8.99
CA GLY A 555 20.26 -16.00 -8.99
C GLY A 555 19.52 -16.98 -8.09
N ARG A 556 18.19 -16.89 -8.03
CA ARG A 556 17.34 -17.79 -7.26
C ARG A 556 17.14 -19.10 -8.02
N LYS A 557 17.36 -20.22 -7.31
CA LYS A 557 17.24 -21.57 -7.89
C LYS A 557 15.78 -22.01 -8.06
N GLU A 558 14.93 -21.56 -7.15
CA GLU A 558 13.51 -21.88 -7.11
C GLU A 558 12.73 -20.58 -7.38
N ILE A 559 11.71 -20.67 -8.23
CA ILE A 559 10.71 -19.63 -8.47
C ILE A 559 9.36 -20.33 -8.37
N ALA A 560 8.49 -19.85 -7.49
CA ALA A 560 7.19 -20.43 -7.25
C ALA A 560 6.08 -19.64 -7.95
N ALA A 561 4.86 -20.20 -7.96
CA ALA A 561 3.67 -19.46 -8.34
C ALA A 561 2.45 -19.94 -7.54
N GLU A 562 1.63 -19.01 -7.05
CA GLU A 562 0.24 -19.27 -6.72
C GLU A 562 -0.49 -19.66 -8.02
N ALA A 563 -0.99 -20.90 -8.06
CA ALA A 563 -1.41 -21.52 -9.31
C ALA A 563 -2.89 -21.85 -9.29
N LEU A 564 -3.58 -21.45 -10.37
CA LEU A 564 -4.98 -21.78 -10.64
C LEU A 564 -6.01 -21.23 -9.64
N PRO A 565 -5.86 -20.02 -9.03
CA PRO A 565 -6.99 -19.42 -8.33
C PRO A 565 -8.20 -19.30 -9.24
N HIS A 566 -9.37 -19.64 -8.71
CA HIS A 566 -10.63 -19.59 -9.43
C HIS A 566 -11.77 -19.19 -8.50
N CYS A 567 -12.28 -17.98 -8.71
CA CYS A 567 -13.55 -17.54 -8.13
C CYS A 567 -14.62 -17.61 -9.22
N ARG A 568 -15.70 -18.36 -8.98
CA ARG A 568 -16.93 -18.18 -9.76
C ARG A 568 -17.48 -16.80 -9.39
N ARG A 569 -17.40 -15.85 -10.33
CA ARG A 569 -18.07 -14.55 -10.19
C ARG A 569 -19.58 -14.71 -10.26
#